data_AF-A0A1Q8ZWL7-F1
#
_entry.id   AF-A0A1Q8ZWL7-F1
#
_cell.length_a   1.000
_cell.length_b   1.000
_cell.length_c   1.000
_cell.angle_alpha   90.00
_cell.angle_beta   90.00
_cell.angle_gamma   90.00
#
_symmetry.space_group_name_H-M   'P 1'
#
loop_
_entity.id
_entity.type
_entity.pdbx_description
1 polymer ?
#
loop_
_entity_poly.entity_id
_entity_poly.type
_entity_poly.pdbx_seq_one_letter_code
_entity_poly.pdbx_strand_id
1 'polypeptide(L)'
;MADFLASQHSFPSWPEFGLYEDVMKFVLEACEKNQPVALATLIDATGGSPRPPGTQMAISRDRMSGFLSGGCIEADVALHARRTLVDGLRRVLVYGEQSKFRDIRLQCGASITIAIEKLSPSDPAIITYARLREARQQVIWISDGERRYAGSDVSDFEEQQQDAAAIALSSTQSVGRYGGKGYWIRHRPLVRLILIGADPTTLAIARLAKEAEFEVILVRKSGPSEPPPIGVDRYSRRSLEHVLSGIELDNRTAVVFADHNFEANKHSVVRLLNSKAGYVGMLGATRNRDVKEDFLRARGFSDNDIARFRSPVGIRISRSTPIAIAISTVAEIISVMEQKTGNTI
;
A
#
# COMPACT_ATOMS: atom_id res chain seq x y z
N MET A 1 -19.42 30.55 -6.94
CA MET A 1 -18.50 30.62 -5.78
C MET A 1 -19.23 30.40 -4.45
N ALA A 2 -20.39 31.01 -4.20
CA ALA A 2 -21.18 30.77 -2.99
C ALA A 2 -21.69 29.32 -2.86
N ASP A 3 -22.13 28.69 -3.95
CA ASP A 3 -22.64 27.31 -3.93
C ASP A 3 -21.59 26.23 -3.60
N PHE A 4 -20.29 26.49 -3.78
CA PHE A 4 -19.23 25.52 -3.47
C PHE A 4 -18.96 25.41 -1.97
N LEU A 5 -19.24 26.47 -1.21
CA LEU A 5 -19.10 26.50 0.26
C LEU A 5 -20.44 26.29 0.97
N ALA A 6 -21.57 26.49 0.27
CA ALA A 6 -22.91 26.37 0.82
C ALA A 6 -23.45 24.92 0.88
N SER A 7 -22.85 23.98 0.14
CA SER A 7 -23.13 22.56 0.39
C SER A 7 -22.46 22.17 1.72
N GLN A 8 -23.22 22.22 2.81
CA GLN A 8 -22.90 21.48 4.03
C GLN A 8 -22.94 19.98 3.71
N HIS A 9 -21.92 19.48 3.03
CA HIS A 9 -21.63 18.06 3.04
C HIS A 9 -21.21 17.75 4.47
N SER A 10 -22.20 17.30 5.26
CA SER A 10 -22.00 16.83 6.63
C SER A 10 -20.85 15.85 6.63
N PHE A 11 -19.87 16.09 7.49
CA PHE A 11 -18.84 15.11 7.76
C PHE A 11 -19.51 13.78 8.11
N PRO A 12 -19.10 12.65 7.50
CA PRO A 12 -19.84 11.41 7.62
C PRO A 12 -19.86 10.94 9.09
N SER A 13 -20.98 10.34 9.50
CA SER A 13 -21.15 9.86 10.88
C SER A 13 -20.19 8.72 11.23
N TRP A 14 -19.74 7.97 10.22
CA TRP A 14 -18.74 6.91 10.35
C TRP A 14 -17.54 7.21 9.45
N PRO A 15 -16.30 7.07 9.93
CA PRO A 15 -15.10 7.41 9.18
C PRO A 15 -14.68 6.31 8.21
N GLU A 16 -15.59 5.79 7.39
CA GLU A 16 -15.31 4.72 6.41
C GLU A 16 -14.23 5.11 5.40
N PHE A 17 -14.06 6.42 5.16
CA PHE A 17 -12.97 6.96 4.35
C PHE A 17 -11.58 6.58 4.88
N GLY A 18 -11.44 6.25 6.17
CA GLY A 18 -10.18 5.90 6.81
C GLY A 18 -9.84 4.41 6.75
N LEU A 19 -10.66 3.57 6.10
CA LEU A 19 -10.41 2.13 6.00
C LEU A 19 -9.32 1.76 4.98
N TYR A 20 -8.95 2.69 4.10
CA TYR A 20 -8.03 2.46 2.98
C TYR A 20 -6.79 3.34 3.12
N GLU A 21 -5.61 2.74 2.94
CA GLU A 21 -4.29 3.38 2.95
C GLU A 21 -3.93 3.94 1.56
N ASP A 22 -4.35 3.30 0.46
CA ASP A 22 -4.01 3.73 -0.90
C ASP A 22 -4.89 4.89 -1.38
N VAL A 23 -4.63 6.08 -0.84
CA VAL A 23 -5.33 7.30 -1.24
C VAL A 23 -5.04 7.73 -2.67
N MET A 24 -3.92 7.28 -3.25
CA MET A 24 -3.57 7.61 -4.63
C MET A 24 -4.49 6.91 -5.62
N LYS A 25 -5.07 5.75 -5.26
CA LYS A 25 -6.14 5.13 -6.05
C LYS A 25 -7.31 6.09 -6.22
N PHE A 26 -7.76 6.70 -5.11
CA PHE A 26 -8.83 7.68 -5.10
C PHE A 26 -8.49 8.91 -5.94
N VAL A 27 -7.24 9.41 -5.84
CA VAL A 27 -6.76 10.54 -6.65
C VAL A 27 -6.86 10.22 -8.15
N LEU A 28 -6.36 9.06 -8.57
CA LEU A 28 -6.36 8.63 -9.97
C LEU A 28 -7.79 8.48 -10.51
N GLU A 29 -8.69 7.80 -9.77
CA GLU A 29 -10.10 7.64 -10.15
C GLU A 29 -10.83 8.99 -10.31
N ALA A 30 -10.50 9.98 -9.47
CA ALA A 30 -11.07 11.32 -9.57
C ALA A 30 -10.50 12.06 -10.79
N CYS A 31 -9.21 11.93 -11.05
CA CYS A 31 -8.55 12.54 -12.21
C CYS A 31 -9.05 11.96 -13.54
N GLU A 32 -9.32 10.65 -13.61
CA GLU A 32 -9.97 10.01 -14.78
C GLU A 32 -11.37 10.61 -15.05
N LYS A 33 -12.07 11.05 -14.00
CA LYS A 33 -13.37 11.74 -14.10
C LYS A 33 -13.23 13.26 -14.30
N ASN A 34 -12.01 13.73 -14.58
CA ASN A 34 -11.66 15.14 -14.73
C ASN A 34 -12.03 16.01 -13.50
N GLN A 35 -11.90 15.43 -12.30
CA GLN A 35 -12.18 16.12 -11.04
C GLN A 35 -10.88 16.41 -10.27
N PRO A 36 -10.66 17.66 -9.81
CA PRO A 36 -9.51 17.97 -8.99
C PRO A 36 -9.65 17.39 -7.58
N VAL A 37 -8.52 17.08 -6.96
CA VAL A 37 -8.43 16.52 -5.60
C VAL A 37 -7.46 17.35 -4.78
N ALA A 38 -7.79 17.65 -3.53
CA ALA A 38 -6.84 18.20 -2.58
C ALA A 38 -6.16 17.03 -1.85
N LEU A 39 -4.84 17.00 -1.89
CA LEU A 39 -4.04 16.00 -1.19
C LEU A 39 -3.46 16.66 0.07
N ALA A 40 -3.89 16.16 1.22
CA ALA A 40 -3.36 16.52 2.52
C ALA A 40 -2.29 15.50 2.93
N THR A 41 -1.09 15.96 3.23
CA THR A 41 0.07 15.13 3.57
C THR A 41 0.60 15.51 4.94
N LEU A 42 0.75 14.53 5.84
CA LEU A 42 1.47 14.70 7.10
C LEU A 42 2.97 14.79 6.80
N ILE A 43 3.52 16.00 6.88
CA ILE A 43 4.92 16.27 6.49
C ILE A 43 5.88 16.32 7.68
N ASP A 44 5.37 16.51 8.89
CA ASP A 44 6.16 16.53 10.11
C ASP A 44 5.32 16.11 11.33
N ALA A 45 5.95 15.43 12.29
CA ALA A 45 5.34 14.95 13.52
C ALA A 45 6.33 14.90 14.68
N THR A 46 5.92 15.39 15.84
CA THR A 46 6.65 15.27 17.11
C THR A 46 5.70 14.78 18.22
N GLY A 47 6.25 14.12 19.25
CA GLY A 47 5.48 13.74 20.45
C GLY A 47 4.53 12.55 20.28
N GLY A 48 4.87 11.54 19.48
CA GLY A 48 4.07 10.31 19.38
C GLY A 48 2.78 10.48 18.58
N SER A 49 2.87 11.08 17.39
CA SER A 49 1.75 11.20 16.46
C SER A 49 1.10 9.84 16.18
N PRO A 50 -0.24 9.75 16.13
CA PRO A 50 -0.97 8.51 15.84
C PRO A 50 -0.64 7.94 14.45
N ARG A 51 -0.13 8.78 13.53
CA ARG A 51 0.30 8.38 12.19
C ARG A 51 1.67 8.98 11.87
N PRO A 52 2.53 8.23 11.17
CA PRO A 52 3.86 8.72 10.81
C PRO A 52 3.78 9.78 9.69
N PRO A 53 4.83 10.62 9.55
CA PRO A 53 5.02 11.43 8.36
C PRO A 53 4.94 10.59 7.07
N GLY A 54 4.45 11.20 6.00
CA GLY A 54 4.13 10.54 4.74
C GLY A 54 2.70 10.01 4.67
N THR A 55 1.96 9.97 5.79
CA THR A 55 0.52 9.64 5.77
C THR A 55 -0.25 10.69 4.99
N GLN A 56 -1.18 10.25 4.15
CA GLN A 56 -1.94 11.12 3.27
C GLN A 56 -3.45 10.92 3.42
N MET A 57 -4.18 11.98 3.10
CA MET A 57 -5.62 12.01 2.97
C MET A 57 -5.97 12.76 1.69
N ALA A 58 -6.80 12.16 0.83
CA ALA A 58 -7.26 12.76 -0.41
C ALA A 58 -8.71 13.23 -0.25
N ILE A 59 -8.99 14.46 -0.68
CA ILE A 59 -10.28 15.12 -0.49
C ILE A 59 -10.74 15.69 -1.83
N SER A 60 -11.87 15.21 -2.32
CA SER A 60 -12.59 15.81 -3.44
C SER A 60 -13.68 16.77 -2.93
N ARG A 61 -14.58 17.23 -3.81
CA ARG A 61 -15.70 18.10 -3.39
C ARG A 61 -16.57 17.41 -2.33
N ASP A 62 -16.94 16.16 -2.57
CA ASP A 62 -17.98 15.42 -1.85
C ASP A 62 -17.44 14.18 -1.12
N ARG A 63 -16.35 13.57 -1.60
CA ARG A 63 -15.75 12.35 -1.05
C ARG A 63 -14.35 12.59 -0.49
N MET A 64 -13.91 11.69 0.39
CA MET A 64 -12.56 11.66 0.94
C MET A 64 -12.06 10.22 1.10
N SER A 65 -10.74 10.04 1.19
CA SER A 65 -10.05 8.76 1.39
C SER A 65 -8.78 8.98 2.21
N GLY A 66 -8.47 8.06 3.12
CA GLY A 66 -7.34 8.15 4.07
C GLY A 66 -7.66 8.95 5.32
N PHE A 67 -6.81 8.84 6.33
CA PHE A 67 -6.96 9.53 7.61
C PHE A 67 -5.60 9.94 8.18
N LEU A 68 -5.58 10.93 9.08
CA LEU A 68 -4.33 11.56 9.54
C LEU A 68 -4.10 11.44 11.05
N SER A 69 -5.15 11.51 11.86
CA SER A 69 -5.03 11.49 13.33
C SER A 69 -6.00 10.55 14.04
N GLY A 70 -6.97 9.96 13.34
CA GLY A 70 -7.96 9.06 13.92
C GLY A 70 -9.25 9.75 14.37
N GLY A 71 -9.54 10.96 13.87
CA GLY A 71 -10.86 11.61 13.99
C GLY A 71 -10.85 13.04 14.54
N CYS A 72 -9.73 13.51 15.11
CA CYS A 72 -9.69 14.81 15.78
C CYS A 72 -9.57 16.01 14.82
N ILE A 73 -8.92 15.84 13.67
CA ILE A 73 -8.60 16.96 12.76
C ILE A 73 -9.15 16.78 11.35
N GLU A 74 -9.65 15.60 10.99
CA GLU A 74 -10.03 15.26 9.62
C GLU A 74 -11.11 16.19 9.05
N ALA A 75 -12.05 16.64 9.88
CA ALA A 75 -13.09 17.59 9.47
C ALA A 75 -12.53 18.98 9.14
N ASP A 76 -11.58 19.46 9.94
CA ASP A 76 -10.92 20.76 9.72
C ASP A 76 -9.97 20.69 8.50
N VAL A 77 -9.19 19.61 8.40
CA VAL A 77 -8.37 19.35 7.20
C VAL A 77 -9.25 19.33 5.95
N ALA A 78 -10.40 18.65 5.98
CA ALA A 78 -11.33 18.62 4.85
C ALA A 78 -11.88 20.01 4.49
N LEU A 79 -12.17 20.86 5.49
CA LEU A 79 -12.59 22.25 5.26
C LEU A 79 -11.50 23.05 4.54
N HIS A 80 -10.26 22.97 5.02
CA HIS A 80 -9.12 23.65 4.40
C HIS A 80 -8.78 23.09 3.02
N ALA A 81 -8.88 21.78 2.83
CA ALA A 81 -8.71 21.10 1.55
C ALA A 81 -9.74 21.55 0.51
N ARG A 82 -11.02 21.66 0.89
CA ARG A 82 -12.06 22.20 0.01
C ARG A 82 -11.81 23.67 -0.36
N ARG A 83 -11.25 24.48 0.53
CA ARG A 83 -10.82 25.85 0.19
C ARG A 83 -9.65 25.83 -0.81
N THR A 84 -8.68 24.94 -0.63
CA THR A 84 -7.58 24.71 -1.59
C THR A 84 -8.08 24.28 -2.97
N LEU A 85 -9.15 23.50 -3.05
CA LEU A 85 -9.78 23.18 -4.34
C LEU A 85 -10.33 24.41 -5.05
N VAL A 86 -10.86 25.40 -4.31
CA VAL A 86 -11.46 26.62 -4.87
C VAL A 86 -10.39 27.60 -5.35
N ASP A 87 -9.47 28.01 -4.47
CA ASP A 87 -8.51 29.07 -4.78
C ASP A 87 -7.18 28.56 -5.35
N GLY A 88 -6.92 27.25 -5.27
CA GLY A 88 -5.67 26.65 -5.73
C GLY A 88 -4.47 26.96 -4.84
N LEU A 89 -4.66 27.63 -3.71
CA LEU A 89 -3.56 28.05 -2.84
C LEU A 89 -3.13 26.91 -1.92
N ARG A 90 -1.81 26.66 -1.87
CA ARG A 90 -1.15 25.79 -0.90
C ARG A 90 -1.51 26.21 0.52
N ARG A 91 -1.81 25.23 1.38
CA ARG A 91 -2.03 25.45 2.81
C ARG A 91 -1.09 24.58 3.64
N VAL A 92 -0.68 25.11 4.79
CA VAL A 92 0.05 24.35 5.80
C VAL A 92 -0.67 24.55 7.12
N LEU A 93 -1.13 23.46 7.70
CA LEU A 93 -1.85 23.43 8.97
C LEU A 93 -0.93 22.82 10.02
N VAL A 94 -0.92 23.41 11.21
CA VAL A 94 -0.14 22.92 12.35
C VAL A 94 -1.12 22.68 13.48
N TYR A 95 -1.15 21.46 14.00
CA TYR A 95 -2.00 21.06 15.12
C TYR A 95 -1.13 20.63 16.30
N GLY A 96 -1.61 20.84 17.54
CA GLY A 96 -0.87 20.54 18.75
C GLY A 96 -0.09 21.74 19.30
N GLU A 97 1.00 21.47 20.02
CA GLU A 97 1.73 22.49 20.81
C GLU A 97 2.30 23.63 19.96
N GLN A 98 2.68 23.35 18.71
CA GLN A 98 3.21 24.35 17.78
C GLN A 98 2.12 25.12 17.02
N SER A 99 0.84 24.82 17.25
CA SER A 99 -0.26 25.56 16.61
C SER A 99 -0.26 27.02 17.08
N LYS A 100 -0.37 27.94 16.12
CA LYS A 100 -0.57 29.37 16.41
C LYS A 100 -1.98 29.66 16.94
N PHE A 101 -2.89 28.71 16.78
CA PHE A 101 -4.29 28.82 17.16
C PHE A 101 -4.56 27.93 18.38
N ARG A 102 -5.42 28.41 19.29
CA ARG A 102 -5.92 27.62 20.44
C ARG A 102 -7.18 26.85 20.06
N ASP A 103 -7.14 26.13 18.95
CA ASP A 103 -8.29 25.53 18.30
C ASP A 103 -8.41 24.04 18.60
N ILE A 104 -7.43 23.23 18.18
CA ILE A 104 -7.51 21.76 18.31
C ILE A 104 -6.26 21.24 19.02
N ARG A 105 -6.45 20.76 20.26
CA ARG A 105 -5.42 19.98 20.98
C ARG A 105 -5.58 18.51 20.63
N LEU A 106 -4.50 17.90 20.14
CA LEU A 106 -4.46 16.46 19.92
C LEU A 106 -4.47 15.75 21.27
N GLN A 107 -5.36 14.77 21.43
CA GLN A 107 -5.49 14.02 22.69
C GLN A 107 -4.23 13.22 23.04
N CYS A 108 -3.45 12.83 22.03
CA CYS A 108 -2.16 12.16 22.22
C CYS A 108 -1.03 13.09 22.68
N GLY A 109 -1.23 14.42 22.67
CA GLY A 109 -0.20 15.41 23.00
C GLY A 109 0.83 15.67 21.88
N ALA A 110 0.68 15.03 20.71
CA ALA A 110 1.56 15.24 19.58
C ALA A 110 1.43 16.65 18.97
N SER A 111 2.42 17.04 18.18
CA SER A 111 2.35 18.17 17.24
C SER A 111 2.57 17.65 15.83
N ILE A 112 1.69 18.01 14.90
CA ILE A 112 1.77 17.54 13.50
C ILE A 112 1.60 18.70 12.53
N THR A 113 2.30 18.62 11.40
CA THR A 113 2.20 19.58 10.30
C THR A 113 1.64 18.89 9.06
N ILE A 114 0.55 19.44 8.53
CA ILE A 114 -0.13 18.95 7.33
C ILE A 114 0.06 19.95 6.19
N ALA A 115 0.64 19.52 5.07
CA ALA A 115 0.64 20.28 3.82
C ALA A 115 -0.56 19.88 2.96
N ILE A 116 -1.25 20.86 2.38
CA ILE A 116 -2.40 20.62 1.50
C ILE A 116 -2.14 21.28 0.15
N GLU A 117 -2.18 20.46 -0.90
CA GLU A 117 -1.97 20.87 -2.29
C GLU A 117 -3.16 20.47 -3.18
N LYS A 118 -3.43 21.24 -4.24
CA LYS A 118 -4.47 20.92 -5.23
C LYS A 118 -3.88 20.13 -6.39
N LEU A 119 -4.30 18.88 -6.53
CA LEU A 119 -4.05 18.01 -7.67
C LEU A 119 -5.06 18.27 -8.78
N SER A 120 -4.56 18.59 -9.96
CA SER A 120 -5.37 18.76 -11.17
C SER A 120 -5.24 17.52 -12.06
N PRO A 121 -6.30 17.11 -12.77
CA PRO A 121 -6.25 15.94 -13.65
C PRO A 121 -5.17 16.01 -14.73
N SER A 122 -4.84 17.21 -15.20
CA SER A 122 -3.82 17.47 -16.22
C SER A 122 -2.40 17.63 -15.67
N ASP A 123 -2.19 17.36 -14.38
CA ASP A 123 -0.87 17.50 -13.77
C ASP A 123 0.09 16.42 -14.29
N PRO A 124 1.23 16.80 -14.89
CA PRO A 124 2.21 15.83 -15.41
C PRO A 124 2.67 14.81 -14.37
N ALA A 125 2.79 15.19 -13.10
CA ALA A 125 3.20 14.25 -12.05
C ALA A 125 2.14 13.17 -11.81
N ILE A 126 0.86 13.49 -11.94
CA ILE A 126 -0.24 12.51 -11.81
C ILE A 126 -0.23 11.54 -12.98
N ILE A 127 -0.02 12.04 -14.20
CA ILE A 127 0.09 11.21 -15.41
C ILE A 127 1.29 10.25 -15.28
N THR A 128 2.44 10.76 -14.87
CA THR A 128 3.63 9.93 -14.62
C THR A 128 3.41 8.93 -13.50
N TYR A 129 2.79 9.35 -12.38
CA TYR A 129 2.44 8.46 -11.28
C TYR A 129 1.56 7.29 -11.75
N ALA A 130 0.50 7.58 -12.53
CA ALA A 130 -0.40 6.55 -13.05
C ALA A 130 0.34 5.51 -13.91
N ARG A 131 1.18 5.98 -14.85
CA ARG A 131 1.99 5.12 -15.71
C ARG A 131 2.95 4.23 -14.91
N LEU A 132 3.66 4.80 -13.94
CA LEU A 132 4.62 4.06 -13.11
C LEU A 132 3.91 3.03 -12.23
N ARG A 133 2.75 3.39 -11.67
CA ARG A 133 1.91 2.49 -10.88
C ARG A 133 1.41 1.31 -11.70
N GLU A 134 0.92 1.54 -12.90
CA GLU A 134 0.50 0.47 -13.83
C GLU A 134 1.66 -0.46 -14.18
N ALA A 135 2.86 0.10 -14.39
CA ALA A 135 4.09 -0.65 -14.61
C ALA A 135 4.65 -1.31 -13.33
N ARG A 136 3.98 -1.18 -12.18
CA ARG A 136 4.42 -1.66 -10.86
C ARG A 136 5.83 -1.21 -10.49
N GLN A 137 6.17 0.03 -10.84
CA GLN A 137 7.39 0.68 -10.41
C GLN A 137 7.14 1.49 -9.14
N GLN A 138 8.17 1.63 -8.30
CA GLN A 138 8.10 2.58 -7.19
C GLN A 138 7.98 4.00 -7.75
N VAL A 139 7.29 4.88 -7.03
CA VAL A 139 7.16 6.28 -7.38
C VAL A 139 7.74 7.12 -6.26
N ILE A 140 8.73 7.94 -6.60
CA ILE A 140 9.20 9.05 -5.80
C ILE A 140 8.35 10.26 -6.17
N TRP A 141 7.49 10.65 -5.24
CA TRP A 141 6.68 11.86 -5.32
C TRP A 141 7.43 12.99 -4.63
N ILE A 142 7.73 14.06 -5.34
CA ILE A 142 8.42 15.25 -4.80
C ILE A 142 7.45 16.42 -4.93
N SER A 143 7.22 17.16 -3.84
CA SER A 143 6.36 18.34 -3.85
C SER A 143 6.83 19.41 -2.86
N ASP A 144 6.67 20.68 -3.23
CA ASP A 144 6.72 21.82 -2.32
C ASP A 144 5.32 22.40 -2.00
N GLY A 145 4.28 21.77 -2.56
CA GLY A 145 2.87 22.14 -2.50
C GLY A 145 2.41 23.09 -3.62
N GLU A 146 3.33 23.67 -4.38
CA GLU A 146 3.05 24.47 -5.58
C GLU A 146 3.46 23.71 -6.85
N ARG A 147 4.68 23.17 -6.85
CA ARG A 147 5.24 22.33 -7.90
C ARG A 147 5.40 20.90 -7.39
N ARG A 148 5.21 19.95 -8.30
CA ARG A 148 5.33 18.53 -7.98
C ARG A 148 5.84 17.72 -9.16
N TYR A 149 6.51 16.64 -8.84
CA TYR A 149 7.20 15.78 -9.78
C TYR A 149 7.05 14.32 -9.32
N ALA A 150 6.95 13.42 -10.27
CA ALA A 150 6.91 11.98 -10.03
C ALA A 150 7.91 11.29 -10.94
N GLY A 151 8.64 10.32 -10.39
CA GLY A 151 9.65 9.54 -11.12
C GLY A 151 9.96 8.26 -10.36
N SER A 152 10.68 7.34 -11.00
CA SER A 152 11.09 6.05 -10.43
C SER A 152 12.60 5.95 -10.21
N ASP A 153 13.37 6.78 -10.94
CA ASP A 153 14.83 6.89 -10.91
C ASP A 153 15.24 8.39 -10.89
N VAL A 154 16.49 8.70 -10.51
CA VAL A 154 17.02 10.09 -10.52
C VAL A 154 16.93 10.69 -11.92
N SER A 155 17.20 9.89 -12.96
CA SER A 155 17.18 10.32 -14.35
C SER A 155 15.80 10.74 -14.88
N ASP A 156 14.72 10.40 -14.16
CA ASP A 156 13.36 10.85 -14.48
C ASP A 156 13.11 12.32 -14.08
N PHE A 157 14.03 12.95 -13.33
CA PHE A 157 13.89 14.30 -12.79
C PHE A 157 14.82 15.30 -13.48
N GLU A 158 14.37 16.56 -13.60
CA GLU A 158 15.22 17.66 -14.06
C GLU A 158 16.29 18.00 -13.02
N GLU A 159 17.38 18.64 -13.46
CA GLU A 159 18.57 18.94 -12.66
C GLU A 159 18.24 19.53 -11.28
N GLN A 160 17.26 20.44 -11.21
CA GLN A 160 16.88 21.11 -9.97
C GLN A 160 16.15 20.20 -8.95
N GLN A 161 15.67 19.02 -9.36
CA GLN A 161 15.03 18.04 -8.47
C GLN A 161 15.85 16.77 -8.26
N GLN A 162 16.95 16.58 -9.00
CA GLN A 162 17.79 15.38 -8.92
C GLN A 162 18.38 15.17 -7.53
N ASP A 163 18.77 16.23 -6.82
CA ASP A 163 19.27 16.11 -5.45
C ASP A 163 18.20 15.52 -4.50
N ALA A 164 16.98 16.02 -4.57
CA ALA A 164 15.87 15.52 -3.76
C ALA A 164 15.50 14.08 -4.14
N ALA A 165 15.51 13.75 -5.43
CA ALA A 165 15.28 12.38 -5.91
C ALA A 165 16.38 11.42 -5.45
N ALA A 166 17.65 11.83 -5.51
CA ALA A 166 18.79 11.03 -5.08
C ALA A 166 18.75 10.74 -3.57
N ILE A 167 18.41 11.74 -2.75
CA ILE A 167 18.16 11.56 -1.31
C ILE A 167 17.00 10.58 -1.11
N ALA A 168 15.88 10.79 -1.80
CA ALA A 168 14.70 9.95 -1.66
C ALA A 168 14.96 8.49 -2.03
N LEU A 169 15.73 8.22 -3.08
CA LEU A 169 16.04 6.87 -3.57
C LEU A 169 17.08 6.14 -2.71
N SER A 170 18.07 6.86 -2.19
CA SER A 170 19.10 6.29 -1.30
C SER A 170 18.61 6.10 0.15
N SER A 171 17.55 6.80 0.56
CA SER A 171 17.00 6.71 1.91
C SER A 171 16.36 5.35 2.21
N THR A 172 16.44 4.92 3.47
CA THR A 172 15.65 3.79 4.00
C THR A 172 14.25 4.23 4.44
N GLN A 173 14.03 5.53 4.62
CA GLN A 173 12.73 6.10 4.93
C GLN A 173 11.86 6.19 3.67
N SER A 174 10.54 6.23 3.88
CA SER A 174 9.56 6.41 2.78
C SER A 174 9.13 7.86 2.62
N VAL A 175 9.65 8.78 3.44
CA VAL A 175 9.32 10.19 3.41
C VAL A 175 10.51 11.00 3.91
N GLY A 176 10.66 12.23 3.43
CA GLY A 176 11.63 13.17 3.97
C GLY A 176 11.34 14.61 3.56
N ARG A 177 12.04 15.55 4.21
CA ARG A 177 11.97 17.00 3.92
C ARG A 177 13.15 17.42 3.04
N TYR A 178 12.95 18.43 2.20
CA TYR A 178 14.03 19.06 1.42
C TYR A 178 13.71 20.55 1.17
N GLY A 179 14.74 21.38 0.92
CA GLY A 179 14.54 22.75 0.44
C GLY A 179 13.62 23.65 1.30
N GLY A 180 13.57 23.43 2.61
CA GLY A 180 12.73 24.17 3.56
C GLY A 180 11.24 23.79 3.49
N LYS A 181 10.57 24.05 2.36
CA LYS A 181 9.13 23.79 2.16
C LYS A 181 8.84 22.40 1.55
N GLY A 182 9.80 21.86 0.81
CA GLY A 182 9.67 20.62 0.05
C GLY A 182 9.64 19.35 0.91
N TYR A 183 8.99 18.32 0.37
CA TYR A 183 9.01 16.96 0.87
C TYR A 183 9.02 15.97 -0.29
N TRP A 184 9.50 14.77 -0.01
CA TRP A 184 9.38 13.62 -0.91
C TRP A 184 8.69 12.47 -0.20
N ILE A 185 7.95 11.65 -0.94
CA ILE A 185 7.30 10.42 -0.48
C ILE A 185 7.60 9.30 -1.48
N ARG A 186 7.93 8.12 -0.98
CA ARG A 186 8.10 6.91 -1.76
C ARG A 186 6.83 6.06 -1.69
N HIS A 187 6.10 6.01 -2.80
CA HIS A 187 5.02 5.07 -3.00
C HIS A 187 5.57 3.77 -3.60
N ARG A 188 5.25 2.64 -2.98
CA ARG A 188 5.62 1.32 -3.49
C ARG A 188 4.41 0.66 -4.16
N PRO A 189 4.62 -0.25 -5.12
CA PRO A 189 3.54 -1.07 -5.65
C PRO A 189 2.80 -1.80 -4.53
N LEU A 190 1.49 -1.97 -4.69
CA LEU A 190 0.69 -2.81 -3.80
C LEU A 190 1.26 -4.23 -3.75
N VAL A 191 1.10 -4.88 -2.60
CA VAL A 191 1.45 -6.29 -2.47
C VAL A 191 0.58 -7.08 -3.44
N ARG A 192 1.23 -7.83 -4.33
CA ARG A 192 0.55 -8.78 -5.22
C ARG A 192 0.58 -10.15 -4.57
N LEU A 193 -0.58 -10.74 -4.34
CA LEU A 193 -0.72 -12.10 -3.84
C LEU A 193 -1.15 -13.04 -4.97
N ILE A 194 -0.25 -13.91 -5.42
CA ILE A 194 -0.58 -15.06 -6.26
C ILE A 194 -0.94 -16.22 -5.34
N LEU A 195 -2.24 -16.55 -5.29
CA LEU A 195 -2.78 -17.55 -4.38
C LEU A 195 -3.18 -18.80 -5.16
N ILE A 196 -2.62 -19.95 -4.80
CA ILE A 196 -2.89 -21.24 -5.46
C ILE A 196 -3.79 -22.07 -4.54
N GLY A 197 -4.99 -22.44 -5.00
CA GLY A 197 -5.88 -23.28 -4.22
C GLY A 197 -7.34 -23.16 -4.63
N ALA A 198 -8.21 -23.83 -3.87
CA ALA A 198 -9.64 -23.91 -4.16
C ALA A 198 -10.54 -24.06 -2.92
N ASP A 199 -9.95 -24.27 -1.75
CA ASP A 199 -10.67 -24.65 -0.54
C ASP A 199 -11.20 -23.40 0.21
N PRO A 200 -12.02 -23.58 1.25
CA PRO A 200 -12.52 -22.46 2.06
C PRO A 200 -11.40 -21.59 2.65
N THR A 201 -10.22 -22.16 2.95
CA THR A 201 -9.06 -21.42 3.45
C THR A 201 -8.50 -20.47 2.39
N THR A 202 -8.35 -20.96 1.15
CA THR A 202 -7.95 -20.16 -0.01
C THR A 202 -8.90 -18.98 -0.19
N LEU A 203 -10.21 -19.22 -0.15
CA LEU A 203 -11.20 -18.15 -0.31
C LEU A 203 -11.16 -17.15 0.85
N ALA A 204 -10.94 -17.60 2.09
CA ALA A 204 -10.78 -16.73 3.23
C ALA A 204 -9.51 -15.84 3.12
N ILE A 205 -8.39 -16.41 2.67
CA ILE A 205 -7.14 -15.66 2.42
C ILE A 205 -7.38 -14.61 1.33
N ALA A 206 -7.97 -14.99 0.20
CA ALA A 206 -8.26 -14.06 -0.89
C ALA A 206 -9.12 -12.88 -0.42
N ARG A 207 -10.17 -13.15 0.38
CA ARG A 207 -11.05 -12.11 0.90
C ARG A 207 -10.30 -11.14 1.81
N LEU A 208 -9.61 -11.63 2.82
CA LEU A 208 -8.87 -10.76 3.74
C LEU A 208 -7.73 -10.01 3.06
N ALA A 209 -7.07 -10.62 2.07
CA ALA A 209 -6.05 -9.94 1.28
C ALA A 209 -6.65 -8.78 0.46
N LYS A 210 -7.86 -8.94 -0.11
CA LYS A 210 -8.56 -7.82 -0.78
C LYS A 210 -8.93 -6.69 0.18
N GLU A 211 -9.43 -7.03 1.37
CA GLU A 211 -9.72 -6.03 2.42
C GLU A 211 -8.44 -5.32 2.88
N ALA A 212 -7.29 -6.01 2.87
CA ALA A 212 -5.97 -5.45 3.16
C ALA A 212 -5.29 -4.78 1.94
N GLU A 213 -6.06 -4.46 0.89
CA GLU A 213 -5.61 -3.75 -0.32
C GLU A 213 -4.51 -4.47 -1.14
N PHE A 214 -4.49 -5.79 -1.14
CA PHE A 214 -3.62 -6.56 -2.03
C PHE A 214 -4.22 -6.65 -3.44
N GLU A 215 -3.34 -6.73 -4.44
CA GLU A 215 -3.66 -7.23 -5.78
C GLU A 215 -3.68 -8.76 -5.72
N VAL A 216 -4.86 -9.38 -5.77
CA VAL A 216 -5.03 -10.82 -5.60
C VAL A 216 -5.24 -11.50 -6.95
N ILE A 217 -4.31 -12.41 -7.27
CA ILE A 217 -4.38 -13.30 -8.42
C ILE A 217 -4.67 -14.71 -7.92
N LEU A 218 -5.90 -15.19 -8.11
CA LEU A 218 -6.30 -16.55 -7.73
C LEU A 218 -6.04 -17.53 -8.86
N VAL A 219 -5.22 -18.53 -8.59
CA VAL A 219 -4.90 -19.63 -9.51
C VAL A 219 -5.58 -20.91 -9.02
N ARG A 220 -6.56 -21.37 -9.80
CA ARG A 220 -7.22 -22.66 -9.59
C ARG A 220 -7.24 -23.44 -10.89
N LYS A 221 -6.20 -24.24 -11.12
CA LYS A 221 -6.10 -25.10 -12.30
C LYS A 221 -7.37 -25.95 -12.44
N SER A 222 -8.00 -25.88 -13.62
CA SER A 222 -9.26 -26.61 -13.91
C SER A 222 -10.44 -26.26 -12.97
N GLY A 223 -10.46 -25.05 -12.39
CA GLY A 223 -11.59 -24.56 -11.60
C GLY A 223 -12.83 -24.21 -12.46
N PRO A 224 -13.91 -23.68 -11.82
CA PRO A 224 -15.11 -23.16 -12.46
C PRO A 224 -14.78 -22.13 -13.54
N SER A 225 -15.70 -21.93 -14.50
CA SER A 225 -15.56 -20.86 -15.49
C SER A 225 -15.59 -19.48 -14.84
N GLU A 226 -16.51 -19.31 -13.89
CA GLU A 226 -16.70 -18.05 -13.16
C GLU A 226 -15.70 -17.91 -12.00
N PRO A 227 -15.20 -16.69 -11.74
CA PRO A 227 -14.41 -16.41 -10.54
C PRO A 227 -15.27 -16.53 -9.27
N PRO A 228 -14.63 -16.70 -8.09
CA PRO A 228 -15.36 -16.65 -6.82
C PRO A 228 -15.91 -15.23 -6.57
N PRO A 229 -17.02 -15.10 -5.80
CA PRO A 229 -17.66 -13.81 -5.50
C PRO A 229 -16.90 -13.02 -4.41
N ILE A 230 -15.60 -12.83 -4.59
CA ILE A 230 -14.69 -12.14 -3.67
C ILE A 230 -14.13 -10.85 -4.30
N GLY A 231 -14.26 -10.68 -5.62
CA GLY A 231 -13.70 -9.52 -6.32
C GLY A 231 -12.18 -9.57 -6.43
N VAL A 232 -11.60 -10.75 -6.68
CA VAL A 232 -10.17 -10.88 -6.98
C VAL A 232 -9.82 -10.15 -8.28
N ASP A 233 -8.62 -9.57 -8.35
CA ASP A 233 -8.20 -8.76 -9.50
C ASP A 233 -7.98 -9.62 -10.75
N ARG A 234 -7.55 -10.88 -10.57
CA ARG A 234 -7.43 -11.84 -11.65
C ARG A 234 -7.75 -13.26 -11.17
N TYR A 235 -8.54 -13.98 -11.96
CA TYR A 235 -8.80 -15.40 -11.78
C TYR A 235 -8.23 -16.21 -12.96
N SER A 236 -7.45 -17.24 -12.68
CA SER A 236 -6.86 -18.12 -13.69
C SER A 236 -7.22 -19.58 -13.46
N ARG A 237 -7.74 -20.21 -14.52
CA ARG A 237 -7.99 -21.66 -14.60
C ARG A 237 -6.79 -22.45 -15.16
N ARG A 238 -5.73 -21.75 -15.56
CA ARG A 238 -4.49 -22.32 -16.10
C ARG A 238 -3.56 -22.73 -14.96
N SER A 239 -2.47 -23.44 -15.27
CA SER A 239 -1.48 -23.81 -14.27
C SER A 239 -0.71 -22.60 -13.75
N LEU A 240 -0.04 -22.75 -12.60
CA LEU A 240 0.79 -21.70 -12.02
C LEU A 240 1.90 -21.30 -13.01
N GLU A 241 2.53 -22.24 -13.69
CA GLU A 241 3.63 -21.98 -14.63
C GLU A 241 3.19 -21.05 -15.77
N HIS A 242 1.97 -21.23 -16.28
CA HIS A 242 1.39 -20.38 -17.32
C HIS A 242 1.08 -18.96 -16.80
N VAL A 243 0.63 -18.85 -15.54
CA VAL A 243 0.42 -17.55 -14.92
C VAL A 243 1.76 -16.83 -14.73
N LEU A 244 2.77 -17.54 -14.24
CA LEU A 244 4.12 -17.02 -14.02
C LEU A 244 4.87 -16.67 -15.31
N SER A 245 4.50 -17.22 -16.48
CA SER A 245 5.11 -16.82 -17.75
C SER A 245 4.60 -15.48 -18.27
N GLY A 246 3.45 -14.99 -17.79
CA GLY A 246 2.85 -13.73 -18.23
C GLY A 246 2.90 -12.62 -17.19
N ILE A 247 3.68 -12.78 -16.12
CA ILE A 247 3.77 -11.83 -15.01
C ILE A 247 5.23 -11.70 -14.59
N GLU A 248 5.73 -10.47 -14.52
CA GLU A 248 7.01 -10.21 -13.85
C GLU A 248 6.82 -10.26 -12.33
N LEU A 249 7.63 -11.08 -11.66
CA LEU A 249 7.68 -11.15 -10.21
C LEU A 249 8.61 -10.07 -9.69
N ASP A 250 8.13 -9.33 -8.69
CA ASP A 250 8.89 -8.29 -8.00
C ASP A 250 9.00 -8.61 -6.50
N ASN A 251 9.74 -7.78 -5.77
CA ASN A 251 9.91 -7.93 -4.32
C ASN A 251 8.65 -7.59 -3.49
N ARG A 252 7.57 -7.14 -4.15
CA ARG A 252 6.22 -6.93 -3.58
C ARG A 252 5.26 -8.04 -3.99
N THR A 253 5.76 -9.13 -4.60
CA THR A 253 4.96 -10.28 -4.99
C THR A 253 5.10 -11.40 -3.96
N ALA A 254 3.97 -11.78 -3.36
CA ALA A 254 3.80 -12.93 -2.49
C ALA A 254 3.17 -14.09 -3.27
N VAL A 255 3.68 -15.30 -3.09
CA VAL A 255 3.10 -16.52 -3.65
C VAL A 255 2.76 -17.51 -2.55
N VAL A 256 1.49 -17.92 -2.46
CA VAL A 256 1.00 -18.82 -1.41
C VAL A 256 0.36 -20.06 -2.03
N PHE A 257 0.89 -21.22 -1.66
CA PHE A 257 0.34 -22.53 -1.98
C PHE A 257 -0.64 -22.95 -0.87
N ALA A 258 -1.94 -22.79 -1.13
CA ALA A 258 -3.03 -23.13 -0.22
C ALA A 258 -3.70 -24.48 -0.52
N ASP A 259 -3.13 -25.29 -1.41
CA ASP A 259 -3.63 -26.63 -1.78
C ASP A 259 -3.05 -27.78 -0.93
N HIS A 260 -2.18 -27.46 0.03
CA HIS A 260 -1.50 -28.41 0.93
C HIS A 260 -0.63 -29.47 0.21
N ASN A 261 -0.35 -29.33 -1.09
CA ASN A 261 0.31 -30.36 -1.87
C ASN A 261 1.76 -29.97 -2.21
N PHE A 262 2.69 -30.30 -1.32
CA PHE A 262 4.11 -30.02 -1.57
C PHE A 262 4.65 -30.77 -2.78
N GLU A 263 4.29 -32.05 -2.94
CA GLU A 263 4.83 -32.89 -4.00
C GLU A 263 4.51 -32.34 -5.40
N ALA A 264 3.26 -31.89 -5.61
CA ALA A 264 2.85 -31.27 -6.86
C ALA A 264 3.51 -29.90 -7.12
N ASN A 265 3.88 -29.18 -6.06
CA ASN A 265 4.34 -27.78 -6.16
C ASN A 265 5.85 -27.59 -5.95
N LYS A 266 6.60 -28.63 -5.55
CA LYS A 266 8.01 -28.53 -5.15
C LYS A 266 8.92 -27.92 -6.21
N HIS A 267 8.65 -28.17 -7.49
CA HIS A 267 9.41 -27.56 -8.60
C HIS A 267 9.09 -26.06 -8.76
N SER A 268 7.83 -25.68 -8.56
CA SER A 268 7.42 -24.27 -8.55
C SER A 268 7.97 -23.52 -7.35
N VAL A 269 8.06 -24.14 -6.18
CA VAL A 269 8.74 -23.58 -5.00
C VAL A 269 10.21 -23.27 -5.31
N VAL A 270 10.95 -24.22 -5.91
CA VAL A 270 12.36 -24.02 -6.31
C VAL A 270 12.49 -22.84 -7.29
N ARG A 271 11.63 -22.75 -8.30
CA ARG A 271 11.63 -21.64 -9.25
C ARG A 271 11.36 -20.30 -8.57
N LEU A 272 10.42 -20.25 -7.62
CA LEU A 272 10.02 -19.03 -6.93
C LEU A 272 11.09 -18.53 -5.95
N LEU A 273 11.79 -19.43 -5.25
CA LEU A 273 12.91 -19.04 -4.37
C LEU A 273 14.09 -18.42 -5.13
N ASN A 274 14.29 -18.83 -6.38
CA ASN A 274 15.26 -18.23 -7.32
C ASN A 274 14.74 -16.98 -8.03
N SER A 275 13.51 -16.54 -7.75
CA SER A 275 12.92 -15.34 -8.36
C SER A 275 13.05 -14.11 -7.46
N LYS A 276 12.61 -12.96 -7.96
CA LYS A 276 12.52 -11.71 -7.19
C LYS A 276 11.33 -11.67 -6.20
N ALA A 277 10.49 -12.72 -6.13
CA ALA A 277 9.35 -12.76 -5.23
C ALA A 277 9.76 -12.47 -3.78
N GLY A 278 9.04 -11.54 -3.14
CA GLY A 278 9.32 -11.11 -1.76
C GLY A 278 8.90 -12.11 -0.71
N TYR A 279 7.93 -12.99 -1.03
CA TYR A 279 7.42 -14.00 -0.11
C TYR A 279 6.99 -15.26 -0.87
N VAL A 280 7.41 -16.43 -0.37
CA VAL A 280 6.96 -17.73 -0.88
C VAL A 280 6.52 -18.57 0.30
N GLY A 281 5.28 -19.04 0.29
CA GLY A 281 4.70 -19.75 1.42
C GLY A 281 3.79 -20.89 1.03
N MET A 282 3.66 -21.88 1.91
CA MET A 282 2.75 -23.01 1.74
C MET A 282 1.97 -23.34 3.02
N LEU A 283 0.66 -23.55 2.89
CA LEU A 283 -0.15 -24.12 3.96
C LEU A 283 0.25 -25.59 4.22
N GLY A 284 0.18 -26.04 5.47
CA GLY A 284 0.47 -27.44 5.80
C GLY A 284 0.74 -27.66 7.28
N ALA A 285 1.10 -28.90 7.63
CA ALA A 285 1.47 -29.24 8.99
C ALA A 285 2.96 -28.99 9.24
N THR A 286 3.29 -28.53 10.46
CA THR A 286 4.68 -28.33 10.93
C THR A 286 5.51 -29.61 10.89
N ARG A 287 4.90 -30.77 11.14
CA ARG A 287 5.58 -32.08 11.11
C ARG A 287 6.19 -32.45 9.76
N ASN A 288 5.74 -31.82 8.66
CA ASN A 288 6.26 -32.06 7.31
C ASN A 288 7.30 -31.00 6.90
N ARG A 289 7.78 -30.18 7.84
CA ARG A 289 8.73 -29.12 7.56
C ARG A 289 10.09 -29.68 7.15
N ASP A 290 10.62 -30.61 7.93
CA ASP A 290 11.96 -31.18 7.69
C ASP A 290 12.07 -31.81 6.31
N VAL A 291 11.06 -32.56 5.88
CA VAL A 291 10.96 -33.14 4.52
C VAL A 291 11.09 -32.08 3.42
N LYS A 292 10.49 -30.91 3.62
CA LYS A 292 10.54 -29.80 2.65
C LYS A 292 11.90 -29.11 2.67
N GLU A 293 12.47 -28.89 3.86
CA GLU A 293 13.79 -28.28 4.00
C GLU A 293 14.87 -29.18 3.41
N ASP A 294 14.86 -30.49 3.68
CA ASP A 294 15.82 -31.45 3.15
C ASP A 294 15.76 -31.55 1.63
N PHE A 295 14.55 -31.51 1.05
CA PHE A 295 14.37 -31.44 -0.40
C PHE A 295 15.03 -30.19 -1.02
N LEU A 296 14.96 -29.05 -0.34
CA LEU A 296 15.57 -27.79 -0.79
C LEU A 296 17.09 -27.80 -0.56
N ARG A 297 17.58 -28.28 0.58
CA ARG A 297 19.03 -28.46 0.84
C ARG A 297 19.67 -29.36 -0.21
N ALA A 298 19.02 -30.45 -0.57
CA ALA A 298 19.47 -31.36 -1.64
C ALA A 298 19.56 -30.69 -3.03
N ARG A 299 18.95 -29.52 -3.22
CA ARG A 299 19.02 -28.69 -4.44
C ARG A 299 19.98 -27.51 -4.31
N GLY A 300 20.75 -27.44 -3.24
CA GLY A 300 21.77 -26.42 -3.02
C GLY A 300 21.26 -25.10 -2.45
N PHE A 301 20.02 -25.04 -1.94
CA PHE A 301 19.55 -23.86 -1.22
C PHE A 301 20.25 -23.75 0.14
N SER A 302 20.72 -22.54 0.45
CA SER A 302 21.28 -22.23 1.78
C SER A 302 20.17 -22.22 2.84
N ASP A 303 20.52 -22.34 4.13
CA ASP A 303 19.53 -22.21 5.20
C ASP A 303 18.84 -20.82 5.20
N ASN A 304 19.53 -19.79 4.70
CA ASN A 304 18.93 -18.46 4.53
C ASN A 304 17.86 -18.43 3.41
N ASP A 305 18.11 -19.10 2.29
CA ASP A 305 17.11 -19.22 1.22
C ASP A 305 15.92 -20.08 1.65
N ILE A 306 16.19 -21.15 2.40
CA ILE A 306 15.14 -22.00 2.98
C ILE A 306 14.30 -21.20 3.99
N ALA A 307 14.92 -20.33 4.79
CA ALA A 307 14.20 -19.46 5.71
C ALA A 307 13.22 -18.49 5.01
N ARG A 308 13.43 -18.18 3.73
CA ARG A 308 12.48 -17.41 2.90
C ARG A 308 11.23 -18.22 2.52
N PHE A 309 11.28 -19.55 2.57
CA PHE A 309 10.12 -20.42 2.34
C PHE A 309 9.31 -20.61 3.63
N ARG A 310 8.16 -19.94 3.73
CA ARG A 310 7.27 -20.01 4.90
C ARG A 310 6.35 -21.22 4.83
N SER A 311 6.70 -22.29 5.54
CA SER A 311 5.90 -23.53 5.57
C SER A 311 5.88 -24.16 6.98
N PRO A 312 4.74 -24.12 7.70
CA PRO A 312 3.48 -23.50 7.30
C PRO A 312 3.57 -21.97 7.20
N VAL A 313 2.70 -21.38 6.37
CA VAL A 313 2.47 -19.93 6.37
C VAL A 313 1.75 -19.49 7.64
N GLY A 314 1.96 -18.23 7.99
CA GLY A 314 1.19 -17.51 8.98
C GLY A 314 1.79 -17.49 10.39
N ILE A 315 1.46 -16.44 11.13
CA ILE A 315 1.81 -16.29 12.54
C ILE A 315 1.07 -17.35 13.37
N ARG A 316 1.77 -18.00 14.31
CA ARG A 316 1.17 -19.06 15.14
C ARG A 316 -0.02 -18.53 15.96
N ILE A 317 -1.18 -19.12 15.72
CA ILE A 317 -2.41 -18.89 16.47
C ILE A 317 -3.05 -20.24 16.82
N SER A 318 -3.80 -20.31 17.92
CA SER A 318 -4.39 -21.58 18.41
C SER A 318 -5.67 -21.98 17.68
N ARG A 319 -6.26 -21.10 16.86
CA ARG A 319 -7.52 -21.35 16.14
C ARG A 319 -7.25 -21.80 14.70
N SER A 320 -7.92 -22.87 14.26
CA SER A 320 -7.72 -23.51 12.96
C SER A 320 -8.84 -23.29 11.94
N THR A 321 -9.81 -22.42 12.23
CA THR A 321 -10.87 -22.06 11.26
C THR A 321 -10.25 -21.38 10.02
N PRO A 322 -10.83 -21.54 8.80
CA PRO A 322 -10.33 -20.89 7.58
C PRO A 322 -10.03 -19.40 7.73
N ILE A 323 -10.93 -18.64 8.39
CA ILE A 323 -10.73 -17.20 8.62
C ILE A 323 -9.56 -16.88 9.55
N ALA A 324 -9.33 -17.72 10.56
CA ALA A 324 -8.22 -17.55 11.49
C ALA A 324 -6.88 -17.79 10.78
N ILE A 325 -6.80 -18.86 9.98
CA ILE A 325 -5.63 -19.14 9.14
C ILE A 325 -5.40 -18.00 8.15
N ALA A 326 -6.46 -17.44 7.57
CA ALA A 326 -6.36 -16.29 6.67
C ALA A 326 -5.81 -15.05 7.37
N ILE A 327 -6.31 -14.68 8.56
CA ILE A 327 -5.77 -13.57 9.36
C ILE A 327 -4.28 -13.77 9.63
N SER A 328 -3.92 -14.97 10.12
CA SER A 328 -2.54 -15.35 10.42
C SER A 328 -1.62 -15.25 9.19
N THR A 329 -2.09 -15.71 8.04
CA THR A 329 -1.36 -15.69 6.77
C THR A 329 -1.16 -14.27 6.24
N VAL A 330 -2.24 -13.48 6.17
CA VAL A 330 -2.17 -12.08 5.69
C VAL A 330 -1.30 -11.23 6.60
N ALA A 331 -1.42 -11.39 7.92
CA ALA A 331 -0.57 -10.70 8.89
C ALA A 331 0.93 -11.03 8.70
N GLU A 332 1.27 -12.29 8.46
CA GLU A 332 2.66 -12.68 8.18
C GLU A 332 3.17 -12.05 6.87
N ILE A 333 2.36 -12.07 5.80
CA ILE A 333 2.74 -11.47 4.52
C ILE A 333 2.99 -9.97 4.69
N ILE A 334 2.08 -9.24 5.35
CA ILE A 334 2.25 -7.80 5.66
C ILE A 334 3.54 -7.60 6.44
N SER A 335 3.75 -8.36 7.52
CA SER A 335 4.95 -8.25 8.35
C SER A 335 6.23 -8.41 7.53
N VAL A 336 6.32 -9.42 6.65
CA VAL A 336 7.52 -9.66 5.84
C VAL A 336 7.70 -8.59 4.76
N MET A 337 6.61 -8.14 4.14
CA MET A 337 6.65 -7.19 3.03
C MET A 337 6.88 -5.73 3.48
N GLU A 338 6.47 -5.39 4.70
CA GLU A 338 6.56 -4.04 5.28
C GLU A 338 7.72 -3.87 6.28
N GLN A 339 8.36 -4.95 6.76
CA GLN A 339 9.51 -4.90 7.69
C GLN A 339 10.74 -4.13 7.14
N LYS A 340 10.75 -3.78 5.85
CA LYS A 340 11.80 -2.93 5.25
C LYS A 340 11.59 -1.43 5.48
N THR A 341 10.48 -1.02 6.09
CA THR A 341 10.18 0.36 6.46
C THR A 341 10.06 0.44 7.97
N GLY A 342 11.16 0.83 8.62
CA GLY A 342 11.32 0.80 10.07
C GLY A 342 10.46 1.82 10.80
N ASN A 343 9.15 1.57 10.90
CA ASN A 343 8.28 2.14 11.92
C ASN A 343 7.30 1.06 12.37
N THR A 344 7.48 0.59 13.60
CA THR A 344 6.51 -0.27 14.29
C THR A 344 5.29 0.59 14.66
N ILE A 345 4.10 0.05 14.43
CA ILE A 345 2.81 0.62 14.87
C ILE A 345 2.76 0.71 16.40
#